data_AF-A0A957TRX8-F1
#
_entry.id   AF-A0A957TRX8-F1
#
_cell.length_a   1.000
_cell.length_b   1.000
_cell.length_c   1.000
_cell.angle_alpha   90.00
_cell.angle_beta   90.00
_cell.angle_gamma   90.00
#
_symmetry.space_group_name_H-M   'P 1'
#
loop_
_entity.id
_entity.type
_entity.pdbx_description
1 polymer ?
#
loop_
_entity_poly.entity_id
_entity_poly.type
_entity_poly.pdbx_seq_one_letter_code
_entity_poly.pdbx_strand_id
1 'polypeptide(L)'
;MSNYKRRVGEVRPSQLLYTYGIGAIVDLPEFSVLVMGLDDWSYSTTNHDPDLTNNIEEERLLAAVRTGGPLATVQRLLAPPVGKSSGSPMDPDSELDLVGVQVATFPRWLVCPTCRLLASIDSGHFELKAPRWRSNRAYYVHRYCTNDKVKEPTAIPARFLVACENGHLDDFPWIEFVHSNQKPCSPAPRLSLIEQGPSGEARDLLVRCHGCNAERRLAEAFGRQNREKMPFCTARRPHLRDYDPKGCENRYIPGQPLRMRPLVLGASNTWFPLIMSSIAIPGATTKIDQI
;
A
#
# COMPACT_ATOMS: atom_id res chain seq x y z
N MET A 1 -15.16 8.10 8.12
CA MET A 1 -14.40 7.76 6.89
C MET A 1 -15.39 7.75 5.74
N SER A 2 -15.21 8.61 4.74
CA SER A 2 -16.14 8.71 3.63
C SER A 2 -16.06 7.43 2.77
N ASN A 3 -17.16 6.69 2.72
CA ASN A 3 -17.25 5.35 2.11
C ASN A 3 -17.46 5.45 0.59
N TYR A 4 -16.69 6.30 -0.09
CA TYR A 4 -16.76 6.47 -1.54
C TYR A 4 -15.63 5.68 -2.19
N LYS A 5 -15.93 4.47 -2.66
CA LYS A 5 -15.06 3.73 -3.57
C LYS A 5 -14.93 4.55 -4.85
N ARG A 6 -13.68 4.83 -5.24
CA ARG A 6 -13.37 5.52 -6.50
C ARG A 6 -12.31 4.71 -7.22
N ARG A 7 -12.48 4.55 -8.53
CA ARG A 7 -11.41 4.04 -9.38
C ARG A 7 -10.26 5.06 -9.38
N VAL A 8 -9.03 4.57 -9.21
CA VAL A 8 -7.82 5.41 -9.10
C VAL A 8 -6.70 4.98 -10.05
N GLY A 9 -6.92 3.93 -10.84
CA GLY A 9 -5.91 3.39 -11.74
C GLY A 9 -6.36 2.09 -12.40
N GLU A 10 -5.42 1.48 -13.11
CA GLU A 10 -5.56 0.20 -13.80
C GLU A 10 -4.28 -0.61 -13.66
N VAL A 11 -4.42 -1.93 -13.53
CA VAL A 11 -3.30 -2.88 -13.48
C VAL A 11 -3.69 -4.13 -14.27
N ARG A 12 -2.74 -4.72 -14.99
CA ARG A 12 -3.00 -5.94 -15.74
C ARG A 12 -3.11 -7.14 -14.78
N PRO A 13 -4.00 -8.12 -15.02
CA PRO A 13 -4.11 -9.30 -14.15
C PRO A 13 -2.80 -10.04 -13.92
N SER A 14 -1.94 -10.15 -14.93
CA SER A 14 -0.61 -10.77 -14.78
C SER A 14 0.29 -10.02 -13.79
N GLN A 15 0.20 -8.69 -13.73
CA GLN A 15 0.99 -7.91 -12.78
C GLN A 15 0.51 -8.14 -11.34
N LEU A 16 -0.78 -8.41 -11.11
CA LEU A 16 -1.30 -8.76 -9.78
C LEU A 16 -0.74 -10.09 -9.27
N LEU A 17 -0.43 -11.03 -10.17
CA LEU A 17 0.12 -12.34 -9.80
C LEU A 17 1.62 -12.26 -9.48
N TYR A 18 2.38 -11.48 -10.25
CA TYR A 18 3.85 -11.51 -10.20
C TYR A 18 4.51 -10.31 -9.53
N THR A 19 3.83 -9.16 -9.44
CA THR A 19 4.48 -7.89 -9.06
C THR A 19 3.70 -7.12 -8.00
N TYR A 20 2.38 -7.10 -8.11
CA TYR A 20 1.47 -6.25 -7.35
C TYR A 20 0.36 -7.07 -6.68
N GLY A 21 0.74 -8.15 -6.00
CA GLY A 21 -0.20 -8.93 -5.21
C GLY A 21 -0.62 -8.23 -3.92
N ILE A 22 -1.34 -8.93 -3.04
CA ILE A 22 -1.79 -8.40 -1.75
C ILE A 22 -0.59 -7.93 -0.92
N GLY A 23 -0.71 -6.73 -0.35
CA GLY A 23 0.36 -6.11 0.42
C GLY A 23 1.50 -5.52 -0.43
N ALA A 24 1.44 -5.62 -1.76
CA ALA A 24 2.35 -4.93 -2.65
C ALA A 24 1.92 -3.47 -2.84
N ILE A 25 2.89 -2.62 -3.13
CA ILE A 25 2.66 -1.20 -3.46
C ILE A 25 2.69 -1.04 -4.97
N VAL A 26 1.69 -0.36 -5.51
CA VAL A 26 1.56 0.04 -6.91
C VAL A 26 1.82 1.53 -7.01
N ASP A 27 2.77 1.92 -7.84
CA ASP A 27 3.01 3.32 -8.16
C ASP A 27 2.05 3.76 -9.28
N LEU A 28 1.10 4.62 -8.93
CA LEU A 28 0.26 5.32 -9.90
C LEU A 28 0.98 6.61 -10.33
N PRO A 29 0.52 7.30 -11.39
CA PRO A 29 1.23 8.47 -11.92
C PRO A 29 1.51 9.58 -10.90
N GLU A 30 0.62 9.79 -9.92
CA GLU A 30 0.68 10.94 -8.99
C GLU A 30 0.88 10.52 -7.52
N PHE A 31 0.61 9.26 -7.17
CA PHE A 31 0.75 8.73 -5.81
C PHE A 31 0.80 7.20 -5.83
N SER A 32 1.12 6.59 -4.69
CA SER A 32 1.20 5.12 -4.58
C SER A 32 0.05 4.57 -3.75
N VAL A 33 -0.31 3.32 -4.04
CA VAL A 33 -1.38 2.60 -3.36
C VAL A 33 -0.93 1.22 -2.94
N LEU A 34 -1.41 0.76 -1.80
CA LEU A 34 -1.23 -0.60 -1.30
C LEU A 34 -2.41 -1.48 -1.74
N VAL A 35 -2.12 -2.66 -2.28
CA VAL A 35 -3.13 -3.66 -2.61
C VAL A 35 -3.66 -4.29 -1.33
N MET A 36 -4.97 -4.23 -1.13
CA MET A 36 -5.64 -4.72 0.07
C MET A 36 -5.85 -6.24 0.03
N GLY A 37 -6.15 -6.82 1.18
CA GLY A 37 -6.48 -8.24 1.34
C GLY A 37 -7.71 -8.68 0.53
N LEU A 38 -7.85 -9.99 0.34
CA LEU A 38 -8.97 -10.57 -0.42
C LEU A 38 -10.33 -10.25 0.18
N ASP A 39 -10.41 -10.06 1.50
CA ASP A 39 -11.63 -9.69 2.22
C ASP A 39 -12.21 -8.34 1.75
N ASP A 40 -11.36 -7.49 1.18
CA ASP A 40 -11.71 -6.15 0.69
C ASP A 40 -12.02 -6.15 -0.83
N TRP A 41 -11.73 -7.23 -1.57
CA TRP A 41 -11.86 -7.26 -3.04
C TRP A 41 -13.32 -7.35 -3.47
N SER A 42 -13.66 -6.57 -4.50
CA SER A 42 -15.04 -6.45 -4.99
C SER A 42 -15.20 -7.22 -6.30
N TYR A 43 -15.95 -8.32 -6.25
CA TYR A 43 -16.10 -9.27 -7.36
C TYR A 43 -17.44 -9.16 -8.12
N SER A 44 -18.45 -8.44 -7.61
CA SER A 44 -19.76 -8.23 -8.28
C SER A 44 -20.57 -7.10 -7.64
N THR A 45 -21.44 -6.47 -8.43
CA THR A 45 -22.47 -5.50 -7.99
C THR A 45 -23.91 -5.99 -8.20
N THR A 46 -24.10 -7.24 -8.60
CA THR A 46 -25.43 -7.86 -8.73
C THR A 46 -25.57 -9.02 -7.76
N ASN A 47 -26.79 -9.28 -7.28
CA ASN A 47 -27.22 -10.37 -6.38
C ASN A 47 -26.90 -11.81 -6.86
N HIS A 48 -25.86 -12.00 -7.66
CA HIS A 48 -25.26 -13.27 -8.02
C HIS A 48 -23.96 -13.45 -7.25
N ASP A 49 -23.81 -14.65 -6.69
CA ASP A 49 -22.70 -15.05 -5.85
C ASP A 49 -21.35 -14.81 -6.59
N PRO A 50 -20.55 -13.82 -6.15
CA PRO A 50 -19.28 -13.49 -6.80
C PRO A 50 -18.26 -14.63 -6.80
N ASP A 51 -18.49 -15.64 -5.93
CA ASP A 51 -17.62 -16.80 -5.76
C ASP A 51 -17.70 -17.80 -6.92
N LEU A 52 -18.74 -17.76 -7.76
CA LEU A 52 -18.94 -18.75 -8.83
C LEU A 52 -18.30 -18.36 -10.17
N THR A 53 -18.24 -17.08 -10.52
CA THR A 53 -17.75 -16.64 -11.84
C THR A 53 -16.23 -16.53 -11.93
N ASN A 54 -15.55 -16.38 -10.79
CA ASN A 54 -14.10 -16.23 -10.73
C ASN A 54 -13.39 -17.45 -10.12
N ASN A 55 -14.11 -18.54 -9.82
CA ASN A 55 -13.51 -19.74 -9.28
C ASN A 55 -12.59 -20.41 -10.32
N ILE A 56 -11.37 -20.74 -9.91
CA ILE A 56 -10.42 -21.51 -10.70
C ILE A 56 -10.55 -22.97 -10.24
N GLU A 57 -11.25 -23.75 -11.05
CA GLU A 57 -11.40 -25.20 -10.83
C GLU A 57 -10.16 -25.94 -11.35
N GLU A 58 -9.15 -26.06 -10.49
CA GLU A 58 -7.98 -26.89 -10.78
C GLU A 58 -7.51 -27.66 -9.53
N GLU A 59 -7.90 -28.92 -9.46
CA GLU A 59 -7.71 -29.76 -8.28
C GLU A 59 -6.23 -29.98 -7.95
N ARG A 60 -5.36 -30.15 -8.96
CA ARG A 60 -3.93 -30.36 -8.71
C ARG A 60 -3.26 -29.11 -8.16
N LEU A 61 -3.66 -27.93 -8.65
CA LEU A 61 -3.16 -26.66 -8.14
C LEU A 61 -3.62 -26.44 -6.69
N LEU A 62 -4.89 -26.71 -6.40
CA LEU A 62 -5.43 -26.60 -5.05
C LEU A 62 -4.74 -27.58 -4.09
N ALA A 63 -4.50 -28.83 -4.52
CA ALA A 63 -3.73 -29.80 -3.75
C ALA A 63 -2.29 -29.31 -3.50
N ALA A 64 -1.61 -28.79 -4.53
CA ALA A 64 -0.27 -28.23 -4.41
C ALA A 64 -0.21 -27.06 -3.41
N VAL A 65 -1.20 -26.17 -3.44
CA VAL A 65 -1.33 -25.05 -2.48
C VAL A 65 -1.50 -25.56 -1.04
N ARG A 66 -2.23 -26.66 -0.85
CA ARG A 66 -2.51 -27.25 0.46
C ARG A 66 -1.38 -28.10 1.04
N THR A 67 -0.33 -28.37 0.28
CA THR A 67 0.74 -29.33 0.68
C THR A 67 1.54 -28.91 1.92
N GLY A 68 1.43 -27.68 2.42
CA GLY A 68 2.03 -27.34 3.72
C GLY A 68 1.86 -25.90 4.20
N GLY A 69 1.95 -25.74 5.52
CA GLY A 69 2.02 -24.44 6.19
C GLY A 69 0.66 -23.74 6.34
N PRO A 70 0.63 -22.39 6.37
CA PRO A 70 -0.59 -21.63 6.62
C PRO A 70 -1.64 -21.74 5.49
N LEU A 71 -1.29 -22.33 4.34
CA LEU A 71 -2.15 -22.44 3.16
C LEU A 71 -2.97 -23.75 3.13
N ALA A 72 -2.76 -24.66 4.09
CA ALA A 72 -3.52 -25.91 4.18
C ALA A 72 -5.05 -25.71 4.30
N THR A 73 -5.47 -24.56 4.83
CA THR A 73 -6.88 -24.20 5.03
C THR A 73 -7.53 -23.54 3.82
N VAL A 74 -6.79 -23.30 2.72
CA VAL A 74 -7.33 -22.66 1.52
C VAL A 74 -8.43 -23.54 0.91
N GLN A 75 -9.64 -23.01 0.75
CA GLN A 75 -10.78 -23.78 0.26
C GLN A 75 -10.92 -23.77 -1.26
N ARG A 76 -10.63 -22.64 -1.89
CA ARG A 76 -10.83 -22.39 -3.33
C ARG A 76 -9.79 -21.41 -3.86
N LEU A 77 -9.68 -21.35 -5.18
CA LEU A 77 -8.79 -20.44 -5.89
C LEU A 77 -9.64 -19.45 -6.68
N LEU A 78 -9.35 -18.16 -6.58
CA LEU A 78 -10.10 -17.11 -7.28
C LEU A 78 -9.20 -16.41 -8.29
N ALA A 79 -9.73 -16.19 -9.49
CA ALA A 79 -9.14 -15.29 -10.47
C ALA A 79 -9.30 -13.83 -9.98
N PRO A 80 -8.35 -12.93 -10.31
CA PRO A 80 -8.50 -11.52 -9.99
C PRO A 80 -9.78 -10.91 -10.60
N PRO A 81 -10.44 -9.97 -9.91
CA PRO A 81 -11.63 -9.31 -10.43
C PRO A 81 -11.27 -8.50 -11.67
N VAL A 82 -11.94 -8.80 -12.79
CA VAL A 82 -11.77 -8.10 -14.06
C VAL A 82 -13.00 -7.21 -14.27
N GLY A 83 -12.79 -5.88 -14.20
CA GLY A 83 -13.82 -4.90 -14.58
C GLY A 83 -14.05 -4.85 -16.09
N LYS A 84 -14.83 -3.87 -16.56
CA LYS A 84 -15.05 -3.66 -18.01
C LYS A 84 -13.72 -3.51 -18.77
N SER A 85 -13.69 -4.02 -20.00
CA SER A 85 -12.51 -4.01 -20.87
C SER A 85 -11.98 -2.59 -21.13
N SER A 86 -10.66 -2.47 -21.20
CA SER A 86 -9.95 -1.24 -21.59
C SER A 86 -10.47 -0.77 -22.96
N GLY A 87 -11.24 0.32 -22.98
CA GLY A 87 -11.82 0.89 -24.20
C GLY A 87 -13.33 1.14 -24.14
N SER A 88 -14.04 0.56 -23.16
CA SER A 88 -15.42 0.96 -22.88
C SER A 88 -15.44 2.40 -22.35
N PRO A 89 -16.39 3.25 -22.76
CA PRO A 89 -16.57 4.57 -22.15
C PRO A 89 -16.72 4.41 -20.64
N MET A 90 -15.90 5.13 -19.88
CA MET A 90 -16.06 5.20 -18.42
C MET A 90 -17.44 5.76 -18.12
N ASP A 91 -18.19 5.05 -17.28
CA ASP A 91 -19.47 5.53 -16.78
C ASP A 91 -19.30 5.73 -15.26
N PRO A 92 -19.10 6.97 -14.80
CA PRO A 92 -18.85 7.27 -13.39
C PRO A 92 -19.98 6.82 -12.46
N ASP A 93 -21.18 6.58 -12.99
CA ASP A 93 -22.36 6.17 -12.23
C ASP A 93 -22.63 4.65 -12.36
N SER A 94 -21.84 3.94 -13.17
CA SER A 94 -21.95 2.49 -13.34
C SER A 94 -21.32 1.73 -12.18
N GLU A 95 -22.11 0.95 -11.46
CA GLU A 95 -21.63 0.07 -10.39
C GLU A 95 -20.57 -0.94 -10.85
N LEU A 96 -20.60 -1.36 -12.13
CA LEU A 96 -19.59 -2.23 -12.72
C LEU A 96 -18.18 -1.60 -12.76
N ASP A 97 -18.07 -0.27 -12.69
CA ASP A 97 -16.79 0.43 -12.67
C ASP A 97 -16.17 0.42 -11.24
N LEU A 98 -16.91 -0.10 -10.25
CA LEU A 98 -16.44 -0.39 -8.89
C LEU A 98 -15.93 -1.82 -8.72
N VAL A 99 -16.09 -2.69 -9.72
CA VAL A 99 -15.50 -4.04 -9.74
C VAL A 99 -14.00 -3.93 -9.98
N GLY A 100 -13.21 -4.52 -9.08
CA GLY A 100 -11.77 -4.48 -9.20
C GLY A 100 -11.03 -4.76 -7.89
N VAL A 101 -9.72 -4.66 -7.97
CA VAL A 101 -8.83 -4.84 -6.83
C VAL A 101 -8.94 -3.64 -5.90
N GLN A 102 -9.24 -3.91 -4.64
CA GLN A 102 -9.32 -2.86 -3.64
C GLN A 102 -7.91 -2.42 -3.24
N VAL A 103 -7.71 -1.11 -3.22
CA VAL A 103 -6.45 -0.47 -2.84
C VAL A 103 -6.68 0.60 -1.77
N ALA A 104 -5.63 0.97 -1.05
CA ALA A 104 -5.61 2.12 -0.15
C ALA A 104 -4.39 2.99 -0.41
N THR A 105 -4.51 4.31 -0.24
CA THR A 105 -3.38 5.24 -0.34
C THR A 105 -2.28 4.84 0.64
N PHE A 106 -1.08 4.60 0.11
CA PHE A 106 0.09 4.22 0.90
C PHE A 106 1.39 4.59 0.16
N PRO A 107 2.34 5.30 0.80
CA PRO A 107 2.29 5.81 2.16
C PRO A 107 1.16 6.82 2.38
N ARG A 108 0.69 6.91 3.62
CA ARG A 108 -0.32 7.86 4.09
C ARG A 108 0.28 9.23 4.34
N TRP A 109 1.60 9.36 4.39
CA TRP A 109 2.28 10.64 4.52
C TRP A 109 2.60 11.24 3.16
N LEU A 110 2.26 12.51 2.99
CA LEU A 110 2.51 13.27 1.77
C LEU A 110 3.32 14.53 2.08
N VAL A 111 3.97 15.05 1.04
CA VAL A 111 4.78 16.27 1.07
C VAL A 111 4.23 17.27 0.07
N CYS A 112 4.01 18.51 0.51
CA CYS A 112 3.75 19.61 -0.40
C CYS A 112 5.07 20.07 -1.03
N PRO A 113 5.25 20.03 -2.36
CA PRO A 113 6.51 20.43 -3.00
C PRO A 113 6.80 21.93 -2.81
N THR A 114 5.76 22.75 -2.66
CA THR A 114 5.86 24.21 -2.57
C THR A 114 6.22 24.73 -1.18
N CYS A 115 5.50 24.33 -0.13
CA CYS A 115 5.75 24.79 1.25
C CYS A 115 6.48 23.75 2.13
N ARG A 116 6.81 22.58 1.57
CA ARG A 116 7.52 21.48 2.24
C ARG A 116 6.78 20.88 3.45
N LEU A 117 5.50 21.17 3.62
CA LEU A 117 4.66 20.54 4.64
C LEU A 117 4.68 19.02 4.47
N LEU A 118 5.02 18.32 5.56
CA LEU A 118 4.98 16.86 5.66
C LEU A 118 3.84 16.49 6.63
N ALA A 119 2.80 15.83 6.15
CA ALA A 119 1.66 15.43 6.98
C ALA A 119 0.97 14.15 6.46
N SER A 120 0.29 13.46 7.37
CA SER A 120 -0.60 12.34 7.01
C SER A 120 -1.82 12.85 6.23
N ILE A 121 -2.40 12.03 5.35
CA ILE A 121 -3.68 12.29 4.68
C ILE A 121 -4.84 12.51 5.66
N ASP A 122 -4.75 12.01 6.90
CA ASP A 122 -5.78 12.22 7.93
C ASP A 122 -5.73 13.61 8.57
N SER A 123 -4.65 14.36 8.36
CA SER A 123 -4.46 15.69 8.95
C SER A 123 -5.42 16.77 8.41
N GLY A 124 -6.13 16.47 7.31
CA GLY A 124 -7.00 17.43 6.64
C GLY A 124 -6.28 18.45 5.75
N HIS A 125 -4.94 18.47 5.73
CA HIS A 125 -4.15 19.32 4.83
C HIS A 125 -4.26 18.88 3.37
N PHE A 126 -4.31 17.58 3.12
CA PHE A 126 -4.34 17.01 1.79
C PHE A 126 -5.74 16.53 1.42
N GLU A 127 -6.16 16.81 0.19
CA GLU A 127 -7.44 16.36 -0.36
C GLU A 127 -7.21 15.52 -1.62
N LEU A 128 -7.85 14.35 -1.70
CA LEU A 128 -7.85 13.52 -2.90
C LEU A 128 -8.79 14.09 -3.95
N LYS A 129 -8.23 14.55 -5.07
CA LYS A 129 -8.95 14.89 -6.29
C LYS A 129 -8.91 13.68 -7.23
N ALA A 130 -10.08 13.12 -7.53
CA ALA A 130 -10.23 12.02 -8.49
C ALA A 130 -11.20 12.50 -9.58
N PRO A 131 -10.69 12.98 -10.73
CA PRO A 131 -11.54 13.48 -11.80
C PRO A 131 -12.47 12.37 -12.31
N ARG A 132 -13.78 12.65 -12.37
CA ARG A 132 -14.82 11.66 -12.72
C ARG A 132 -14.53 10.89 -14.01
N TRP A 133 -14.02 11.58 -15.04
CA TRP A 133 -13.75 11.01 -16.37
C TRP A 133 -12.29 10.61 -16.59
N ARG A 134 -11.42 10.81 -15.58
CA ARG A 134 -9.98 10.52 -15.64
C ARG A 134 -9.52 9.92 -14.31
N SER A 135 -10.12 8.79 -13.93
CA SER A 135 -9.79 8.07 -12.69
C SER A 135 -8.30 7.75 -12.55
N ASN A 136 -7.63 7.46 -13.67
CA ASN A 136 -6.19 7.16 -13.72
C ASN A 136 -5.31 8.39 -13.50
N ARG A 137 -5.92 9.56 -13.24
CA ARG A 137 -5.28 10.81 -12.84
C ARG A 137 -5.84 11.29 -11.51
N ALA A 138 -6.07 10.39 -10.57
CA ALA A 138 -6.32 10.79 -9.20
C ALA A 138 -5.02 11.32 -8.58
N TYR A 139 -5.11 12.41 -7.81
CA TYR A 139 -3.96 13.06 -7.16
C TYR A 139 -4.38 13.74 -5.86
N TYR A 140 -3.41 13.98 -4.98
CA TYR A 140 -3.64 14.76 -3.78
C TYR A 140 -3.25 16.22 -4.01
N VAL A 141 -4.02 17.15 -3.46
CA VAL A 141 -3.68 18.58 -3.42
C VAL A 141 -3.55 19.07 -1.99
N HIS A 142 -2.69 20.05 -1.77
CA HIS A 142 -2.60 20.76 -0.50
C HIS A 142 -3.55 21.97 -0.48
N ARG A 143 -4.73 21.84 0.16
CA ARG A 143 -5.79 22.86 0.12
C ARG A 143 -5.36 24.26 0.60
N TYR A 144 -4.66 24.29 1.73
CA TYR A 144 -4.31 25.54 2.42
C TYR A 144 -2.80 25.77 2.40
N CYS A 145 -2.24 25.85 1.19
CA CYS A 145 -0.82 26.12 1.02
C CYS A 145 -0.50 27.56 1.45
N THR A 146 0.52 27.72 2.30
CA THR A 146 1.00 29.01 2.78
C THR A 146 1.83 29.78 1.73
N ASN A 147 1.99 29.22 0.52
CA ASN A 147 2.74 29.83 -0.56
C ASN A 147 1.78 30.27 -1.67
N ASP A 148 1.67 31.58 -1.85
CA ASP A 148 0.69 32.18 -2.77
C ASP A 148 1.00 31.97 -4.26
N LYS A 149 2.17 31.43 -4.60
CA LYS A 149 2.57 31.22 -6.01
C LYS A 149 1.76 30.15 -6.73
N VAL A 150 1.29 29.14 -6.00
CA VAL A 150 0.55 28.01 -6.57
C VAL A 150 -0.64 27.73 -5.69
N LYS A 151 -1.84 27.89 -6.24
CA LYS A 151 -3.08 27.49 -5.59
C LYS A 151 -3.19 25.97 -5.60
N GLU A 152 -3.36 25.38 -4.41
CA GLU A 152 -3.57 23.93 -4.23
C GLU A 152 -2.52 23.05 -4.95
N PRO A 153 -1.22 23.17 -4.63
CA PRO A 153 -0.18 22.40 -5.29
C PRO A 153 -0.40 20.88 -5.10
N THR A 154 -0.12 20.11 -6.15
CA THR A 154 -0.14 18.64 -6.10
C THR A 154 0.88 18.14 -5.08
N ALA A 155 0.42 17.32 -4.14
CA ALA A 155 1.24 16.71 -3.11
C ALA A 155 1.85 15.41 -3.63
N ILE A 156 3.07 15.12 -3.17
CA ILE A 156 3.81 13.91 -3.54
C ILE A 156 3.91 12.96 -2.35
N PRO A 157 3.95 11.62 -2.54
CA PRO A 157 4.17 10.69 -1.45
C PRO A 157 5.49 10.92 -0.72
N ALA A 158 5.45 10.84 0.61
CA ALA A 158 6.67 10.74 1.39
C ALA A 158 7.26 9.34 1.19
N ARG A 159 8.20 9.21 0.26
CA ARG A 159 8.77 7.95 -0.28
C ARG A 159 9.58 7.08 0.69
N PHE A 160 9.28 7.13 1.98
CA PHE A 160 9.96 6.37 3.02
C PHE A 160 8.94 5.59 3.82
N LEU A 161 9.26 4.33 4.04
CA LEU A 161 8.42 3.33 4.70
C LEU A 161 9.24 2.64 5.77
N VAL A 162 8.58 1.81 6.56
CA VAL A 162 9.27 0.87 7.45
C VAL A 162 8.66 -0.52 7.36
N ALA A 163 9.49 -1.54 7.47
CA ALA A 163 9.04 -2.93 7.58
C ALA A 163 9.90 -3.73 8.57
N CYS A 164 9.36 -4.82 9.10
CA CYS A 164 10.12 -5.75 9.97
C CYS A 164 10.41 -7.08 9.26
N GLU A 165 11.27 -7.91 9.86
CA GLU A 165 11.62 -9.23 9.34
C GLU A 165 10.43 -10.22 9.33
N ASN A 166 9.37 -9.93 10.08
CA ASN A 166 8.14 -10.71 10.06
C ASN A 166 7.19 -10.34 8.91
N GLY A 167 7.48 -9.29 8.13
CA GLY A 167 6.65 -8.84 7.02
C GLY A 167 5.59 -7.79 7.37
N HIS A 168 5.58 -7.27 8.60
CA HIS A 168 4.75 -6.11 8.95
C HIS A 168 5.29 -4.85 8.26
N LEU A 169 4.38 -3.98 7.83
CA LEU A 169 4.66 -2.78 7.04
C LEU A 169 3.99 -1.58 7.71
N ASP A 170 4.67 -0.44 7.75
CA ASP A 170 4.10 0.79 8.27
C ASP A 170 4.64 2.02 7.52
N ASP A 171 3.93 3.13 7.67
CA ASP A 171 4.42 4.44 7.30
C ASP A 171 5.70 4.76 8.09
N PHE A 172 6.64 5.49 7.49
CA PHE A 172 7.82 5.92 8.23
C PHE A 172 7.40 6.74 9.48
N PRO A 173 7.97 6.47 10.66
CA PRO A 173 7.54 7.08 11.92
C PRO A 173 8.07 8.51 12.05
N TRP A 174 7.55 9.44 11.24
CA TRP A 174 8.09 10.79 11.07
C TRP A 174 8.15 11.59 12.38
N ILE A 175 7.14 11.44 13.23
CA ILE A 175 7.02 12.16 14.50
C ILE A 175 8.05 11.62 15.50
N GLU A 176 8.09 10.31 15.70
CA GLU A 176 9.04 9.66 16.62
C GLU A 176 10.49 9.85 16.13
N PHE A 177 10.70 9.80 14.81
CA PHE A 177 12.01 9.93 14.19
C PHE A 177 12.64 11.29 14.47
N VAL A 178 11.94 12.39 14.20
CA VAL A 178 12.46 13.75 14.39
C VAL A 178 12.65 14.09 15.88
N HIS A 179 11.86 13.46 16.75
CA HIS A 179 11.96 13.63 18.20
C HIS A 179 12.77 12.52 18.89
N SER A 180 13.67 11.78 18.23
CA SER A 180 14.32 10.62 18.87
C SER A 180 15.04 10.91 20.20
N ASN A 181 15.44 12.17 20.43
CA ASN A 181 16.16 12.61 21.62
C ASN A 181 15.25 13.28 22.67
N GLN A 182 13.94 13.39 22.41
CA GLN A 182 13.00 14.08 23.29
C GLN A 182 11.56 13.56 23.12
N LYS A 183 10.65 13.89 24.04
CA LYS A 183 9.24 13.54 23.83
C LYS A 183 8.67 14.38 22.67
N PRO A 184 7.78 13.83 21.81
CA PRO A 184 7.06 14.62 20.82
C PRO A 184 6.38 15.83 21.47
N CYS A 185 6.57 17.01 20.88
CA CYS A 185 6.04 18.26 21.43
C CYS A 185 4.51 18.38 21.38
N SER A 186 3.87 17.61 20.50
CA SER A 186 2.41 17.50 20.33
C SER A 186 2.10 16.15 19.68
N PRO A 187 0.89 15.59 19.86
CA PRO A 187 0.44 14.40 19.13
C PRO A 187 0.40 14.60 17.60
N ALA A 188 0.17 15.83 17.13
CA ALA A 188 0.12 16.17 15.71
C ALA A 188 1.00 17.41 15.44
N PRO A 189 2.33 17.26 15.48
CA PRO A 189 3.24 18.38 15.28
C PRO A 189 3.30 18.77 13.80
N ARG A 190 3.47 20.06 13.52
CA ARG A 190 3.69 20.54 12.15
C ARG A 190 5.11 20.20 11.70
N LEU A 191 5.23 19.26 10.78
CA LEU A 191 6.52 18.83 10.22
C LEU A 191 6.76 19.42 8.83
N SER A 192 8.02 19.60 8.48
CA SER A 192 8.46 19.84 7.11
C SER A 192 9.56 18.88 6.69
N LEU A 193 9.54 18.51 5.40
CA LEU A 193 10.59 17.72 4.77
C LEU A 193 11.36 18.61 3.80
N ILE A 194 12.60 18.94 4.18
CA ILE A 194 13.45 19.91 3.50
C ILE A 194 14.53 19.15 2.73
N GLU A 195 14.71 19.49 1.45
CA GLU A 195 15.84 19.04 0.63
C GLU A 195 17.00 20.04 0.77
N GLN A 196 18.15 19.57 1.25
CA GLN A 196 19.38 20.33 1.43
C GLN A 196 20.45 20.03 0.37
N GLY A 197 20.07 19.41 -0.75
CA GLY A 197 21.00 19.05 -1.82
C GLY A 197 20.32 18.82 -3.17
N PRO A 198 21.12 18.67 -4.25
CA PRO A 198 20.61 18.56 -5.61
C PRO A 198 20.12 17.16 -5.96
N SER A 199 20.47 16.13 -5.18
CA SER A 199 20.26 14.72 -5.58
C SER A 199 18.88 14.19 -5.20
N GLY A 200 18.19 14.85 -4.26
CA GLY A 200 16.94 14.35 -3.72
C GLY A 200 17.11 12.92 -3.19
N GLU A 201 18.22 12.60 -2.53
CA GLU A 201 18.45 11.31 -1.85
C GLU A 201 18.14 11.41 -0.35
N ALA A 202 18.07 10.27 0.37
CA ALA A 202 17.85 10.28 1.82
C ALA A 202 18.88 11.11 2.60
N ARG A 203 20.12 11.20 2.11
CA ARG A 203 21.19 12.03 2.69
C ARG A 203 20.94 13.54 2.58
N ASP A 204 20.16 13.94 1.60
CA ASP A 204 19.86 15.35 1.34
C ASP A 204 18.55 15.76 2.03
N LEU A 205 17.89 14.87 2.77
CA LEU A 205 16.61 15.14 3.40
C LEU A 205 16.76 15.42 4.89
N LEU A 206 16.13 16.51 5.32
CA LEU A 206 16.03 16.94 6.71
C LEU A 206 14.56 17.01 7.11
N VAL A 207 14.20 16.36 8.21
CA VAL A 207 12.89 16.50 8.84
C VAL A 207 13.00 17.56 9.92
N ARG A 208 12.10 18.55 9.90
CA ARG A 208 12.05 19.63 10.89
C ARG A 208 10.67 19.69 11.53
N CYS A 209 10.64 19.75 12.86
CA CYS A 209 9.44 20.05 13.64
C CYS A 209 9.35 21.55 13.93
N HIS A 210 8.26 22.20 13.54
CA HIS A 210 8.08 23.64 13.79
C HIS A 210 7.54 23.98 15.19
N GLY A 211 7.09 22.99 15.97
CA GLY A 211 6.60 23.22 17.34
C GLY A 211 7.72 23.35 18.37
N CYS A 212 8.81 22.60 18.19
CA CYS A 212 9.94 22.55 19.14
C CYS A 212 11.32 22.75 18.47
N ASN A 213 11.36 23.04 17.17
CA ASN A 213 12.58 23.18 16.38
C ASN A 213 13.51 21.95 16.39
N ALA A 214 12.98 20.76 16.70
CA ALA A 214 13.72 19.52 16.52
C ALA A 214 13.97 19.26 15.04
N GLU A 215 15.19 18.85 14.70
CA GLU A 215 15.61 18.57 13.33
C GLU A 215 16.41 17.28 13.30
N ARG A 216 16.24 16.50 12.23
CA ARG A 216 16.99 15.26 12.04
C ARG A 216 17.19 14.93 10.58
N ARG A 217 18.40 14.52 10.21
CA ARG A 217 18.71 14.11 8.83
C ARG A 217 18.19 12.71 8.59
N LEU A 218 17.50 12.50 7.47
CA LEU A 218 16.86 11.22 7.18
C LEU A 218 17.88 10.08 6.96
N ALA A 219 19.11 10.39 6.54
CA ALA A 219 20.22 9.44 6.54
C ALA A 219 20.47 8.78 7.92
N GLU A 220 20.11 9.45 9.02
CA GLU A 220 20.22 8.88 10.37
C GLU A 220 19.17 7.82 10.69
N ALA A 221 18.23 7.55 9.78
CA ALA A 221 17.38 6.36 9.87
C ALA A 221 18.08 5.12 9.31
N PHE A 222 18.98 5.31 8.34
CA PHE A 222 19.60 4.23 7.57
C PHE A 222 20.94 3.79 8.17
N GLY A 223 21.31 2.53 7.90
CA GLY A 223 22.55 1.93 8.39
C GLY A 223 22.40 1.11 9.66
N ARG A 224 23.37 0.22 9.92
CA ARG A 224 23.31 -0.76 11.02
C ARG A 224 23.16 -0.13 12.39
N GLN A 225 23.96 0.90 12.70
CA GLN A 225 23.92 1.58 14.00
C GLN A 225 22.60 2.34 14.24
N ASN A 226 22.00 2.86 13.17
CA ASN A 226 20.76 3.62 13.25
C ASN A 226 19.52 2.72 13.35
N ARG A 227 19.63 1.46 12.91
CA ARG A 227 18.58 0.45 13.10
C ARG A 227 18.20 0.24 14.55
N GLU A 228 19.17 0.32 15.46
CA GLU A 228 18.92 0.20 16.91
C GLU A 228 18.11 1.37 17.47
N LYS A 229 18.10 2.51 16.77
CA LYS A 229 17.35 3.72 17.13
C LYS A 229 15.96 3.76 16.49
N MET A 230 15.64 2.83 15.60
CA MET A 230 14.31 2.73 15.01
C MET A 230 13.32 2.15 16.03
N PRO A 231 12.06 2.59 16.00
CA PRO A 231 11.04 2.08 16.90
C PRO A 231 10.81 0.58 16.70
N PHE A 232 10.28 -0.04 17.74
CA PHE A 232 9.82 -1.42 17.66
C PHE A 232 8.62 -1.52 16.71
N CYS A 233 8.49 -2.69 16.09
CA CYS A 233 7.37 -2.99 15.22
C CYS A 233 6.08 -3.04 16.04
N THR A 234 5.07 -2.29 15.58
CA THR A 234 3.71 -2.29 16.13
C THR A 234 2.89 -3.47 15.66
N ALA A 235 3.45 -4.32 14.80
CA ALA A 235 2.77 -5.42 14.11
C ALA A 235 1.66 -4.97 13.14
N ARG A 236 1.73 -3.74 12.62
CA ARG A 236 0.73 -3.21 11.68
C ARG A 236 0.71 -3.98 10.37
N ARG A 237 -0.50 -4.26 9.86
CA ARG A 237 -0.76 -4.86 8.54
C ARG A 237 -1.69 -3.94 7.74
N PRO A 238 -1.15 -2.90 7.08
CA PRO A 238 -1.98 -1.88 6.44
C PRO A 238 -2.90 -2.46 5.35
N HIS A 239 -2.47 -3.54 4.68
CA HIS A 239 -3.24 -4.25 3.66
C HIS A 239 -4.43 -5.05 4.23
N LEU A 240 -4.45 -5.33 5.54
CA LEU A 240 -5.58 -5.96 6.25
C LEU A 240 -6.31 -4.98 7.17
N ARG A 241 -5.88 -3.70 7.19
CA ARG A 241 -6.44 -2.63 8.06
C ARG A 241 -6.37 -2.94 9.55
N ASP A 242 -5.44 -3.77 9.98
CA ASP A 242 -5.35 -4.21 11.37
C ASP A 242 -3.90 -4.27 11.89
N TYR A 243 -3.77 -4.85 13.08
CA TYR A 243 -2.51 -5.23 13.69
C TYR A 243 -2.50 -6.75 13.88
N ASP A 244 -1.33 -7.38 13.76
CA ASP A 244 -1.19 -8.80 14.01
C ASP A 244 -1.51 -9.10 15.49
N PRO A 245 -2.52 -9.92 15.79
CA PRO A 245 -2.92 -10.22 17.16
C PRO A 245 -1.82 -10.95 17.94
N LYS A 246 -0.86 -11.58 17.25
CA LYS A 246 0.31 -12.23 17.87
C LYS A 246 1.44 -11.25 18.19
N GLY A 247 1.29 -9.97 17.86
CA GLY A 247 2.34 -8.97 18.01
C GLY A 247 3.51 -9.18 17.05
N CYS A 248 4.67 -8.62 17.39
CA CYS A 248 5.87 -8.74 16.57
C CYS A 248 7.11 -9.08 17.40
N GLU A 249 7.46 -10.36 17.41
CA GLU A 249 8.63 -10.89 18.10
C GLU A 249 9.59 -11.59 17.13
N ASN A 250 10.84 -11.71 17.55
CA ASN A 250 11.87 -12.42 16.80
C ASN A 250 11.51 -13.91 16.71
N ARG A 251 11.40 -14.43 15.48
CA ARG A 251 11.08 -15.84 15.22
C ARG A 251 12.09 -16.83 15.79
N TYR A 252 13.32 -16.39 16.05
CA TYR A 252 14.40 -17.21 16.58
C TYR A 252 14.63 -17.03 18.08
N ILE A 253 14.15 -15.92 18.66
CA ILE A 253 14.36 -15.56 20.07
C ILE A 253 13.02 -15.07 20.65
N PRO A 254 12.24 -15.97 21.28
CA PRO A 254 10.94 -15.63 21.88
C PRO A 254 11.05 -14.47 22.88
N GLY A 255 10.05 -13.58 22.88
CA GLY A 255 10.01 -12.41 23.76
C GLY A 255 10.92 -11.24 23.35
N GLN A 256 11.71 -11.37 22.29
CA GLN A 256 12.52 -10.26 21.78
C GLN A 256 11.74 -9.46 20.72
N PRO A 257 11.39 -8.18 20.98
CA PRO A 257 10.68 -7.38 20.00
C PRO A 257 11.57 -7.03 18.80
N LEU A 258 10.99 -7.04 17.60
CA LEU A 258 11.70 -6.64 16.39
C LEU A 258 11.65 -5.13 16.19
N ARG A 259 12.76 -4.56 15.72
CA ARG A 259 12.81 -3.17 15.27
C ARG A 259 12.43 -3.05 13.81
N MET A 260 11.70 -1.99 13.50
CA MET A 260 11.38 -1.59 12.15
C MET A 260 12.64 -1.19 11.38
N ARG A 261 12.71 -1.54 10.10
CA ARG A 261 13.78 -1.16 9.17
C ARG A 261 13.23 -0.17 8.15
N PRO A 262 13.88 0.98 7.93
CA PRO A 262 13.44 1.91 6.92
C PRO A 262 13.71 1.35 5.51
N LEU A 263 12.77 1.64 4.62
CA LEU A 263 12.80 1.29 3.21
C LEU A 263 12.44 2.52 2.39
N VAL A 264 12.92 2.56 1.14
CA VAL A 264 12.48 3.56 0.17
C VAL A 264 11.29 2.99 -0.59
N LEU A 265 10.26 3.80 -0.82
CA LEU A 265 9.14 3.46 -1.69
C LEU A 265 9.65 3.07 -3.08
N GLY A 266 9.18 1.94 -3.62
CA GLY A 266 9.66 1.38 -4.88
C GLY A 266 10.93 0.53 -4.76
N ALA A 267 11.47 0.30 -3.55
CA ALA A 267 12.59 -0.61 -3.36
C ALA A 267 12.19 -2.06 -3.70
N SER A 268 13.05 -2.78 -4.42
CA SER A 268 12.81 -4.15 -4.92
C SER A 268 12.68 -5.20 -3.82
N ASN A 269 12.99 -4.85 -2.57
CA ASN A 269 12.94 -5.74 -1.41
C ASN A 269 11.67 -5.54 -0.54
N THR A 270 10.66 -4.85 -1.06
CA THR A 270 9.43 -4.55 -0.30
C THR A 270 8.41 -5.69 -0.35
N TRP A 271 8.35 -6.43 -1.47
CA TRP A 271 7.36 -7.47 -1.68
C TRP A 271 7.89 -8.57 -2.61
N PHE A 272 7.56 -9.83 -2.30
CA PHE A 272 7.91 -10.99 -3.12
C PHE A 272 6.74 -11.96 -3.18
N PRO A 273 6.38 -12.47 -4.38
CA PRO A 273 5.34 -13.48 -4.51
C PRO A 273 5.85 -14.85 -4.06
N LEU A 274 4.94 -15.67 -3.54
CA LEU A 274 5.12 -17.13 -3.54
C LEU A 274 4.45 -17.67 -4.81
N ILE A 275 5.26 -18.16 -5.75
CA ILE A 275 4.75 -18.66 -7.04
C ILE A 275 4.63 -20.18 -6.97
N MET A 276 3.41 -20.68 -7.22
CA MET A 276 3.12 -22.08 -7.47
C MET A 276 2.45 -22.20 -8.84
N SER A 277 2.80 -23.22 -9.60
CA SER A 277 2.22 -23.46 -10.92
C SER A 277 1.89 -24.94 -11.09
N SER A 278 0.82 -25.20 -11.84
CA SER A 278 0.49 -26.51 -12.38
C SER A 278 0.24 -26.37 -13.88
N ILE A 279 0.47 -27.45 -14.62
CA ILE A 279 0.04 -27.55 -16.02
C ILE A 279 -1.28 -28.31 -16.01
N ALA A 280 -2.37 -27.61 -16.31
CA ALA A 280 -3.67 -28.21 -16.54
C ALA A 280 -3.82 -28.50 -18.04
N ILE A 281 -4.03 -29.77 -18.38
CA ILE A 281 -4.52 -30.16 -19.70
C ILE A 281 -6.02 -30.29 -19.53
N PRO A 282 -6.85 -29.49 -20.24
CA PRO A 282 -8.30 -29.63 -20.15
C PRO A 282 -8.66 -31.08 -20.43
N GLY A 283 -9.43 -31.71 -19.54
CA GLY A 283 -10.02 -33.01 -19.83
C GLY A 283 -10.77 -32.93 -21.16
N ALA A 284 -10.59 -33.91 -22.03
CA ALA A 284 -11.31 -33.95 -23.30
C ALA A 284 -12.81 -33.81 -23.01
N THR A 285 -13.42 -32.72 -23.45
CA THR A 285 -14.89 -32.65 -23.57
C THR A 285 -15.30 -33.68 -24.61
N THR A 286 -15.51 -34.92 -24.20
CA THR A 286 -16.16 -35.92 -25.02
C THR A 286 -17.63 -35.56 -25.11
N LYS A 287 -18.00 -34.89 -26.20
CA LYS A 287 -19.38 -34.70 -26.67
C LYS A 287 -20.06 -36.02 -27.11
N ILE A 288 -19.73 -37.15 -26.48
CA ILE A 288 -20.21 -38.49 -26.89
C ILE A 288 -21.02 -39.22 -25.81
N ASP A 289 -21.05 -38.78 -24.55
CA ASP A 289 -21.87 -39.44 -23.50
C ASP A 289 -23.32 -38.90 -23.37
N GLN A 290 -23.88 -38.33 -24.44
CA GLN A 290 -25.29 -37.91 -24.51
C GLN A 290 -26.02 -38.49 -25.73
N ILE A 291 -25.81 -39.79 -25.99
CA ILE A 291 -26.69 -40.58 -26.86
C ILE A 291 -27.10 -41.84 -26.11
#